data_AF-U1PPG9-F1
#
_entry.id   AF-U1PPG9-F1
#
_cell.length_a   1.000
_cell.length_b   1.000
_cell.length_c   1.000
_cell.angle_alpha   90.00
_cell.angle_beta   90.00
_cell.angle_gamma   90.00
#
_symmetry.space_group_name_H-M   'P 1'
#
loop_
_entity.id
_entity.type
_entity.pdbx_description
1 polymer ?
#
loop_
_entity_poly.entity_id
_entity_poly.type
_entity_poly.pdbx_seq_one_letter_code
_entity_poly.pdbx_strand_id
1 'polypeptide(L)'
;GPVRARAVDLARDLGRTTAQMHHHLAASLGASRPPSPAELAAALRKRARWALEEVPELSGHIPALELKVERALARLEALDALEPATRIHGDYHLGQVLHEIDGEQRWYVLDFEGEPLRPLAQRSDPDLPARDVAGMLRSFDYAAAVGKAPHPDWLPAVRSAFEEGYRLGRQETGSLAPSPAASGDQEQAEDSHQTVLTCLELDKALYEAVYEARNRPDWLSIPVAGITSVLNDPMEG
;
A
#
# COMPACT_ATOMS: atom_id res chain seq x y z
N GLY A 1 -1.58 -25.51 -4.98
CA GLY A 1 -2.38 -26.43 -4.14
C GLY A 1 -3.57 -25.72 -3.52
N PRO A 2 -4.51 -26.44 -2.89
CA PRO A 2 -5.80 -25.91 -2.42
C PRO A 2 -5.69 -24.71 -1.45
N VAL A 3 -4.70 -24.73 -0.55
CA VAL A 3 -4.46 -23.62 0.39
C VAL A 3 -4.06 -22.32 -0.33
N ARG A 4 -3.21 -22.42 -1.36
CA ARG A 4 -2.83 -21.26 -2.18
C ARG A 4 -4.02 -20.74 -2.98
N ALA A 5 -4.83 -21.62 -3.57
CA ALA A 5 -6.03 -21.21 -4.31
C ALA A 5 -7.01 -20.44 -3.41
N ARG A 6 -7.29 -20.98 -2.21
CA ARG A 6 -8.14 -20.30 -1.23
C ARG A 6 -7.57 -18.93 -0.83
N ALA A 7 -6.27 -18.84 -0.55
CA ALA A 7 -5.65 -17.56 -0.18
C ALA A 7 -5.75 -16.51 -1.31
N VAL A 8 -5.55 -16.93 -2.57
CA VAL A 8 -5.69 -16.07 -3.76
C VAL A 8 -7.13 -15.58 -3.92
N ASP A 9 -8.11 -16.46 -3.78
CA ASP A 9 -9.52 -16.08 -3.92
C ASP A 9 -9.97 -15.13 -2.80
N LEU A 10 -9.57 -15.42 -1.55
CA LEU A 10 -9.80 -14.56 -0.40
C LEU A 10 -9.14 -13.19 -0.57
N ALA A 11 -7.90 -13.14 -1.07
CA ALA A 11 -7.20 -11.88 -1.31
C ALA A 11 -7.90 -11.04 -2.38
N ARG A 12 -8.36 -11.66 -3.46
CA ARG A 12 -9.13 -10.98 -4.52
C ARG A 12 -10.44 -10.43 -3.98
N ASP A 13 -11.16 -11.20 -3.18
CA ASP A 13 -12.41 -10.74 -2.58
C ASP A 13 -12.20 -9.62 -1.55
N LEU A 14 -11.12 -9.70 -0.78
CA LEU A 14 -10.70 -8.63 0.13
C LEU A 14 -10.37 -7.35 -0.65
N GLY A 15 -9.68 -7.45 -1.79
CA GLY A 15 -9.41 -6.30 -2.67
C GLY A 15 -10.70 -5.62 -3.13
N ARG A 16 -11.70 -6.40 -3.57
CA ARG A 16 -13.03 -5.88 -3.93
C ARG A 16 -13.70 -5.19 -2.74
N THR A 17 -13.62 -5.80 -1.55
CA THR A 17 -14.15 -5.23 -0.30
C THR A 17 -13.48 -3.89 0.02
N THR A 18 -12.16 -3.79 -0.12
CA THR A 18 -11.41 -2.54 0.10
C THR A 18 -11.87 -1.44 -0.86
N ALA A 19 -12.11 -1.76 -2.14
CA ALA A 19 -12.64 -0.80 -3.10
C ALA A 19 -14.05 -0.31 -2.74
N GLN A 20 -14.92 -1.22 -2.29
CA GLN A 20 -16.27 -0.87 -1.81
C GLN A 20 -16.22 0.02 -0.56
N MET A 21 -15.32 -0.29 0.39
CA MET A 21 -15.09 0.55 1.56
C MET A 21 -14.69 1.97 1.15
N HIS A 22 -13.68 2.13 0.28
CA HIS A 22 -13.25 3.45 -0.20
C HIS A 22 -14.38 4.19 -0.94
N HIS A 23 -15.15 3.48 -1.77
CA HIS A 23 -16.32 4.05 -2.44
C HIS A 23 -17.32 4.62 -1.44
N HIS A 24 -17.71 3.83 -0.43
CA HIS A 24 -18.70 4.25 0.56
C HIS A 24 -18.20 5.39 1.45
N LEU A 25 -16.91 5.39 1.82
CA LEU A 25 -16.29 6.50 2.55
C LEU A 25 -16.31 7.78 1.72
N ALA A 26 -15.93 7.71 0.44
CA ALA A 26 -15.95 8.86 -0.46
C ALA A 26 -17.37 9.38 -0.71
N ALA A 27 -18.34 8.48 -0.92
CA ALA A 27 -19.73 8.83 -1.18
C ALA A 27 -20.40 9.47 0.05
N SER A 28 -20.05 9.02 1.25
CA SER A 28 -20.68 9.48 2.50
C SER A 28 -19.99 10.71 3.10
N LEU A 29 -18.66 10.81 2.98
CA LEU A 29 -17.85 11.83 3.66
C LEU A 29 -17.20 12.82 2.69
N GLY A 30 -17.37 12.61 1.38
CA GLY A 30 -16.82 13.45 0.32
C GLY A 30 -15.37 13.12 -0.02
N ALA A 31 -14.93 13.69 -1.15
CA ALA A 31 -13.55 13.72 -1.57
C ALA A 31 -12.96 15.12 -1.37
N SER A 32 -11.65 15.18 -1.14
CA SER A 32 -10.86 16.39 -0.99
C SER A 32 -9.88 16.52 -2.14
N ARG A 33 -9.44 17.76 -2.41
CA ARG A 33 -8.34 18.00 -3.33
C ARG A 33 -7.10 17.26 -2.81
N PRO A 34 -6.43 16.46 -3.64
CA PRO A 34 -5.21 15.79 -3.21
C PRO A 34 -4.06 16.79 -3.07
N PRO A 35 -2.99 16.44 -2.32
CA PRO A 35 -1.74 17.18 -2.45
C PRO A 35 -1.25 17.12 -3.89
N SER A 36 -0.43 18.10 -4.28
CA SER A 36 0.30 17.98 -5.54
C SER A 36 1.29 16.80 -5.49
N PRO A 37 1.61 16.19 -6.64
CA PRO A 37 2.64 15.15 -6.73
C PRO A 37 3.97 15.58 -6.09
N ALA A 38 4.38 16.84 -6.28
CA ALA A 38 5.58 17.41 -5.67
C ALA A 38 5.49 17.54 -4.13
N GLU A 39 4.34 17.96 -3.58
CA GLU A 39 4.13 18.02 -2.13
C GLU A 39 4.19 16.63 -1.49
N LEU A 40 3.56 15.63 -2.12
CA LEU A 40 3.63 14.26 -1.64
C LEU A 40 5.07 13.74 -1.70
N ALA A 41 5.75 13.87 -2.85
CA ALA A 41 7.13 13.43 -3.01
C ALA A 41 8.07 14.09 -1.98
N ALA A 42 7.92 15.39 -1.72
CA ALA A 42 8.69 16.10 -0.70
C ALA A 42 8.44 15.54 0.72
N ALA A 43 7.18 15.24 1.06
CA ALA A 43 6.82 14.63 2.34
C ALA A 43 7.39 13.21 2.49
N LEU A 44 7.31 12.38 1.44
CA LEU A 44 7.90 11.04 1.42
C LEU A 44 9.42 11.10 1.54
N ARG A 45 10.07 12.03 0.83
CA ARG A 45 11.52 12.24 0.87
C ARG A 45 12.00 12.60 2.28
N LYS A 46 11.24 13.44 3.00
CA LYS A 46 11.54 13.76 4.40
C LYS A 46 11.46 12.53 5.30
N ARG A 47 10.43 11.69 5.12
CA ARG A 47 10.26 10.45 5.91
C ARG A 47 11.31 9.40 5.57
N ALA A 48 11.68 9.28 4.30
CA ALA A 48 12.75 8.38 3.87
C ALA A 48 14.10 8.77 4.47
N ARG A 49 14.48 10.07 4.44
CA ARG A 49 15.70 10.54 5.11
C ARG A 49 15.71 10.21 6.60
N TRP A 50 14.60 10.50 7.29
CA TRP A 50 14.46 10.13 8.71
C TRP A 50 14.68 8.63 8.93
N ALA A 51 14.06 7.76 8.14
CA ALA A 51 14.23 6.31 8.30
C ALA A 51 15.67 5.84 8.06
N LEU A 52 16.36 6.42 7.07
CA LEU A 52 17.76 6.11 6.76
C LEU A 52 18.73 6.61 7.84
N GLU A 53 18.41 7.72 8.51
CA GLU A 53 19.16 8.22 9.67
C GLU A 53 18.95 7.33 10.90
N GLU A 54 17.74 6.82 11.11
CA GLU A 54 17.38 5.98 12.26
C GLU A 54 17.84 4.51 12.13
N VAL A 55 17.97 3.99 10.90
CA VAL A 55 18.43 2.63 10.63
C VAL A 55 19.53 2.64 9.55
N PRO A 56 20.76 3.06 9.89
CA PRO A 56 21.87 3.12 8.95
C PRO A 56 22.22 1.76 8.31
N GLU A 57 21.86 0.66 8.96
CA GLU A 57 22.06 -0.71 8.48
C GLU A 57 21.34 -0.97 7.14
N LEU A 58 20.26 -0.23 6.84
CA LEU A 58 19.53 -0.37 5.57
C LEU A 58 20.43 -0.20 4.34
N SER A 59 21.37 0.74 4.39
CA SER A 59 22.34 0.98 3.31
C SER A 59 23.34 -0.16 3.13
N GLY A 60 23.58 -0.96 4.18
CA GLY A 60 24.39 -2.19 4.11
C GLY A 60 23.63 -3.35 3.48
N HIS A 61 22.30 -3.38 3.61
CA HIS A 61 21.46 -4.43 3.05
C HIS A 61 21.02 -4.16 1.61
N ILE A 62 20.85 -2.90 1.23
CA ILE A 62 20.27 -2.52 -0.06
C ILE A 62 21.26 -1.62 -0.83
N PRO A 63 21.96 -2.16 -1.84
CA PRO A 63 22.88 -1.38 -2.65
C PRO A 63 22.19 -0.18 -3.33
N ALA A 64 22.84 0.98 -3.26
CA ALA A 64 22.35 2.23 -3.84
C ALA A 64 20.93 2.65 -3.36
N LEU A 65 20.57 2.31 -2.13
CA LEU A 65 19.25 2.58 -1.54
C LEU A 65 18.80 4.04 -1.73
N GLU A 66 19.62 5.01 -1.33
CA GLU A 66 19.30 6.44 -1.48
C GLU A 66 18.98 6.83 -2.93
N LEU A 67 19.78 6.35 -3.88
CA LEU A 67 19.55 6.62 -5.30
C LEU A 67 18.26 5.97 -5.81
N LYS A 68 17.97 4.74 -5.40
CA LYS A 68 16.74 4.03 -5.76
C LYS A 68 15.51 4.73 -5.19
N VAL A 69 15.56 5.15 -3.93
CA VAL A 69 14.51 5.95 -3.29
C VAL A 69 14.28 7.25 -4.05
N GLU A 70 15.34 8.01 -4.36
CA GLU A 70 15.19 9.26 -5.11
C GLU A 70 14.62 9.06 -6.51
N ARG A 71 14.99 7.99 -7.22
CA ARG A 71 14.40 7.65 -8.53
C ARG A 71 12.90 7.37 -8.43
N ALA A 72 12.47 6.60 -7.43
CA ALA A 72 11.04 6.33 -7.21
C ALA A 72 10.26 7.63 -6.92
N LEU A 73 10.80 8.48 -6.05
CA LEU A 73 10.16 9.75 -5.69
C LEU A 73 10.17 10.77 -6.83
N ALA A 74 11.19 10.77 -7.69
CA ALA A 74 11.22 11.59 -8.89
C ALA A 74 10.15 11.18 -9.92
N ARG A 75 9.86 9.87 -10.05
CA ARG A 75 8.75 9.39 -10.89
C ARG A 75 7.41 9.87 -10.36
N LEU A 76 7.20 9.82 -9.04
CA LEU A 76 6.01 10.37 -8.40
C LEU A 76 5.89 11.87 -8.64
N GLU A 77 6.97 12.63 -8.45
CA GLU A 77 7.00 14.08 -8.65
C GLU A 77 6.69 14.50 -10.09
N ALA A 78 7.00 13.65 -11.07
CA ALA A 78 6.74 13.88 -12.49
C ALA A 78 5.31 13.59 -12.94
N LEU A 79 4.44 13.06 -12.08
CA LEU A 79 3.03 12.85 -12.42
C LEU A 79 2.30 14.20 -12.57
N ASP A 80 1.30 14.25 -13.44
CA ASP A 80 0.49 15.47 -13.65
C ASP A 80 -0.47 15.74 -12.48
N ALA A 81 -1.08 14.69 -11.95
CA ALA A 81 -2.08 14.76 -10.90
C ALA A 81 -2.16 13.44 -10.11
N LEU A 82 -2.67 13.54 -8.88
CA LEU A 82 -3.01 12.39 -8.05
C LEU A 82 -4.51 12.16 -8.01
N GLU A 83 -4.93 10.95 -7.64
CA GLU A 83 -6.34 10.66 -7.33
C GLU A 83 -6.82 11.54 -6.16
N PRO A 84 -8.11 11.93 -6.13
CA PRO A 84 -8.67 12.68 -5.00
C PRO A 84 -8.41 12.00 -3.65
N ALA A 85 -8.08 12.80 -2.64
CA ALA A 85 -7.96 12.31 -1.28
C ALA A 85 -9.36 12.03 -0.70
N THR A 86 -9.50 10.98 0.08
CA THR A 86 -10.78 10.62 0.73
C THR A 86 -10.53 10.29 2.20
N ARG A 87 -11.60 10.14 2.97
CA ARG A 87 -11.46 9.38 4.21
C ARG A 87 -11.05 7.96 3.86
N ILE A 88 -10.04 7.46 4.56
CA ILE A 88 -9.50 6.10 4.47
C ILE A 88 -9.58 5.46 5.85
N HIS A 89 -9.29 4.18 5.95
CA HIS A 89 -9.11 3.52 7.24
C HIS A 89 -7.86 4.05 7.97
N GLY A 90 -6.74 4.20 7.26
CA GLY A 90 -5.53 4.85 7.77
C GLY A 90 -4.64 3.97 8.65
N ASP A 91 -5.04 2.73 8.94
CA ASP A 91 -4.21 1.69 9.57
C ASP A 91 -4.65 0.30 9.08
N TYR A 92 -4.83 0.17 7.76
CA TYR A 92 -5.43 -1.02 7.16
C TYR A 92 -4.42 -2.16 6.99
N HIS A 93 -4.67 -3.30 7.64
CA HIS A 93 -3.85 -4.51 7.54
C HIS A 93 -4.67 -5.76 7.92
N LEU A 94 -4.10 -6.96 7.77
CA LEU A 94 -4.81 -8.24 8.02
C LEU A 94 -5.32 -8.42 9.46
N GLY A 95 -4.80 -7.65 10.41
CA GLY A 95 -5.27 -7.66 11.79
C GLY A 95 -6.58 -6.89 11.99
N GLN A 96 -6.95 -6.04 11.02
CA GLN A 96 -8.15 -5.20 11.05
C GLN A 96 -9.28 -5.74 10.18
N VAL A 97 -9.17 -6.98 9.72
CA VAL A 97 -10.18 -7.62 8.89
C VAL A 97 -10.55 -9.00 9.42
N LEU A 98 -11.84 -9.30 9.42
CA LEU A 98 -12.37 -10.62 9.76
C LEU A 98 -13.11 -11.20 8.57
N HIS A 99 -12.90 -12.48 8.30
CA HIS A 99 -13.64 -13.23 7.30
C HIS A 99 -14.60 -14.20 7.98
N GLU A 100 -15.88 -14.11 7.64
CA GLU A 100 -16.89 -15.06 8.12
C GLU A 100 -16.65 -16.47 7.55
N ILE A 101 -16.72 -17.50 8.39
CA ILE A 101 -16.45 -18.90 7.98
C ILE A 101 -17.74 -19.73 7.79
N ASP A 102 -18.81 -19.41 8.52
CA ASP A 102 -20.06 -20.20 8.55
C ASP A 102 -21.30 -19.44 8.07
N GLY A 103 -21.14 -18.52 7.11
CA GLY A 103 -22.22 -17.69 6.58
C GLY A 103 -22.02 -17.31 5.11
N GLU A 104 -22.35 -16.07 4.74
CA GLU A 104 -22.22 -15.60 3.36
C GLU A 104 -20.76 -15.31 2.95
N GLN A 105 -19.80 -15.69 3.81
CA GLN A 105 -18.35 -15.53 3.59
C GLN A 105 -17.95 -14.06 3.38
N ARG A 106 -18.48 -13.17 4.23
CA ARG A 106 -18.23 -11.71 4.11
C ARG A 106 -17.00 -11.28 4.88
N TRP A 107 -16.36 -10.23 4.37
CA TRP A 107 -15.34 -9.48 5.08
C TRP A 107 -15.95 -8.39 5.95
N TYR A 108 -15.45 -8.27 7.17
CA TYR A 108 -15.72 -7.16 8.07
C TYR A 108 -14.43 -6.39 8.28
N VAL A 109 -14.47 -5.09 8.04
CA VAL A 109 -13.37 -4.17 8.34
C VAL A 109 -13.63 -3.52 9.69
N LEU A 110 -12.63 -3.56 10.57
CA LEU A 110 -12.70 -3.09 11.94
C LEU A 110 -11.89 -1.80 12.12
N ASP A 111 -11.92 -1.22 13.32
CA ASP A 111 -10.96 -0.24 13.82
C ASP A 111 -10.63 0.97 12.91
N PHE A 112 -11.63 1.80 12.63
CA PHE A 112 -11.47 3.05 11.88
C PHE A 112 -10.88 4.21 12.72
N GLU A 113 -10.12 3.93 13.78
CA GLU A 113 -9.49 4.97 14.61
C GLU A 113 -8.30 5.66 13.91
N GLY A 114 -7.77 5.04 12.84
CA GLY A 114 -6.57 5.48 12.11
C GLY A 114 -5.27 5.18 12.85
N GLU A 115 -4.13 5.49 12.21
CA GLU A 115 -2.80 5.13 12.71
C GLU A 115 -2.57 5.63 14.17
N PRO A 116 -2.31 4.72 15.14
CA PRO A 116 -2.23 5.07 16.57
C PRO A 116 -1.20 6.14 16.90
N LEU A 117 -0.12 6.22 16.12
CA LEU A 117 0.99 7.14 16.35
C LEU A 117 0.78 8.52 15.70
N ARG A 118 -0.28 8.71 14.90
CA ARG A 118 -0.69 10.04 14.44
C ARG A 118 -1.47 10.77 15.54
N PRO A 119 -1.28 12.09 15.70
CA PRO A 119 -2.14 12.92 16.54
C PRO A 119 -3.62 12.75 16.16
N LEU A 120 -4.52 12.69 17.14
CA LEU A 120 -5.95 12.42 16.91
C LEU A 120 -6.59 13.32 15.85
N ALA A 121 -6.24 14.62 15.86
CA ALA A 121 -6.75 15.59 14.89
C ALA A 121 -6.36 15.28 13.44
N GLN A 122 -5.25 14.56 13.23
CA GLN A 122 -4.73 14.18 11.93
C GLN A 122 -5.17 12.77 11.50
N ARG A 123 -5.76 11.97 12.40
CA ARG A 123 -6.29 10.64 12.06
C ARG A 123 -7.57 10.71 11.22
N SER A 124 -8.28 11.84 11.27
CA SER A 124 -9.46 12.11 10.46
C SER A 124 -9.17 12.83 9.15
N ASP A 125 -7.92 13.21 8.87
CA ASP A 125 -7.56 13.92 7.65
C ASP A 125 -7.74 13.00 6.43
N PRO A 126 -8.29 13.52 5.31
CA PRO A 126 -8.31 12.79 4.06
C PRO A 126 -6.89 12.45 3.58
N ASP A 127 -6.73 11.25 3.04
CA ASP A 127 -5.46 10.76 2.48
C ASP A 127 -5.77 9.97 1.19
N LEU A 128 -4.73 9.50 0.50
CA LEU A 128 -4.90 8.73 -0.72
C LEU A 128 -5.39 7.32 -0.41
N PRO A 129 -6.43 6.81 -1.11
CA PRO A 129 -6.89 5.42 -0.98
C PRO A 129 -5.77 4.38 -1.16
N ALA A 130 -4.77 4.69 -2.00
CA ALA A 130 -3.59 3.86 -2.20
C ALA A 130 -2.77 3.62 -0.92
N ARG A 131 -2.93 4.44 0.13
CA ARG A 131 -2.25 4.23 1.42
C ARG A 131 -2.79 3.00 2.17
N ASP A 132 -4.11 2.76 2.13
CA ASP A 132 -4.70 1.54 2.71
C ASP A 132 -4.30 0.30 1.90
N VAL A 133 -4.27 0.43 0.56
CA VAL A 133 -3.80 -0.65 -0.34
C VAL A 133 -2.35 -1.02 -0.01
N ALA A 134 -1.46 -0.03 0.11
CA ALA A 134 -0.07 -0.23 0.53
C ALA A 134 0.02 -0.93 1.90
N GLY A 135 -0.80 -0.52 2.87
CA GLY A 135 -0.86 -1.14 4.20
C GLY A 135 -1.20 -2.64 4.15
N MET A 136 -2.21 -3.00 3.36
CA MET A 136 -2.62 -4.40 3.19
C MET A 136 -1.55 -5.21 2.46
N LEU A 137 -0.93 -4.64 1.41
CA LEU A 137 0.17 -5.29 0.69
C LEU A 137 1.36 -5.58 1.61
N ARG A 138 1.79 -4.61 2.42
CA ARG A 138 2.79 -4.83 3.48
C ARG A 138 2.35 -5.89 4.48
N SER A 139 1.07 -5.93 4.84
CA SER A 139 0.54 -6.95 5.74
C SER A 139 0.66 -8.38 5.18
N PHE A 140 0.54 -8.57 3.86
CA PHE A 140 0.80 -9.86 3.23
C PHE A 140 2.26 -10.27 3.30
N ASP A 141 3.20 -9.32 3.16
CA ASP A 141 4.64 -9.58 3.32
C ASP A 141 4.95 -10.11 4.73
N TYR A 142 4.38 -9.48 5.77
CA TYR A 142 4.51 -9.98 7.15
C TYR A 142 3.86 -11.34 7.33
N ALA A 143 2.65 -11.55 6.79
CA ALA A 143 1.97 -12.84 6.89
C ALA A 143 2.77 -13.95 6.21
N ALA A 144 3.41 -13.67 5.06
CA ALA A 144 4.27 -14.62 4.37
C ALA A 144 5.52 -14.97 5.20
N ALA A 145 6.20 -13.95 5.73
CA ALA A 145 7.43 -14.13 6.50
C ALA A 145 7.17 -14.86 7.84
N VAL A 146 6.17 -14.41 8.60
CA VAL A 146 5.83 -14.97 9.92
C VAL A 146 5.15 -16.32 9.79
N GLY A 147 4.23 -16.44 8.82
CA GLY A 147 3.50 -17.68 8.54
C GLY A 147 4.34 -18.75 7.83
N LYS A 148 5.59 -18.44 7.45
CA LYS A 148 6.51 -19.31 6.71
C LYS A 148 5.85 -19.89 5.47
N ALA A 149 5.39 -19.00 4.59
CA ALA A 149 4.65 -19.38 3.39
C ALA A 149 5.36 -20.54 2.65
N PRO A 150 4.65 -21.64 2.34
CA PRO A 150 5.29 -22.90 1.96
C PRO A 150 5.91 -22.90 0.56
N HIS A 151 5.68 -21.85 -0.24
CA HIS A 151 6.17 -21.73 -1.61
C HIS A 151 6.50 -20.26 -1.93
N PRO A 152 7.59 -19.97 -2.65
CA PRO A 152 7.97 -18.59 -3.01
C PRO A 152 6.86 -17.84 -3.75
N ASP A 153 6.14 -18.51 -4.66
CA ASP A 153 5.03 -17.92 -5.43
C ASP A 153 3.73 -17.66 -4.64
N TRP A 154 3.70 -17.87 -3.32
CA TRP A 154 2.52 -17.57 -2.52
C TRP A 154 2.30 -16.06 -2.40
N LEU A 155 3.34 -15.33 -1.98
CA LEU A 155 3.23 -13.88 -1.74
C LEU A 155 2.93 -13.10 -3.03
N PRO A 156 3.65 -13.30 -4.16
CA PRO A 156 3.32 -12.64 -5.41
C PRO A 156 1.87 -12.91 -5.84
N ALA A 157 1.40 -14.16 -5.74
CA ALA A 157 0.05 -14.50 -6.16
C ALA A 157 -1.04 -13.87 -5.30
N VAL A 158 -0.83 -13.78 -3.98
CA VAL A 158 -1.77 -13.13 -3.07
C VAL A 158 -1.81 -11.62 -3.29
N ARG A 159 -0.64 -10.98 -3.44
CA ARG A 159 -0.54 -9.54 -3.74
C ARG A 159 -1.24 -9.19 -5.06
N SER A 160 -0.90 -9.89 -6.14
CA SER A 160 -1.52 -9.67 -7.45
C SER A 160 -3.03 -9.91 -7.43
N ALA A 161 -3.51 -10.90 -6.69
CA ALA A 161 -4.95 -11.17 -6.58
C ALA A 161 -5.68 -10.06 -5.82
N PHE A 162 -5.10 -9.53 -4.74
CA PHE A 162 -5.65 -8.39 -4.01
C PHE A 162 -5.71 -7.13 -4.88
N GLU A 163 -4.64 -6.78 -5.58
CA GLU A 163 -4.60 -5.63 -6.51
C GLU A 163 -5.62 -5.80 -7.65
N GLU A 164 -5.71 -6.99 -8.24
CA GLU A 164 -6.72 -7.33 -9.25
C GLU A 164 -8.14 -7.13 -8.70
N GLY A 165 -8.41 -7.64 -7.49
CA GLY A 165 -9.68 -7.49 -6.81
C GLY A 165 -10.04 -6.03 -6.55
N TYR A 166 -9.06 -5.24 -6.07
CA TYR A 166 -9.24 -3.81 -5.84
C TYR A 166 -9.58 -3.07 -7.13
N ARG A 167 -8.85 -3.33 -8.22
CA ARG A 167 -9.11 -2.73 -9.53
C ARG A 167 -10.52 -3.09 -10.05
N LEU A 168 -10.92 -4.36 -9.95
CA LEU A 168 -12.26 -4.80 -10.34
C LEU A 168 -13.36 -4.16 -9.48
N GLY A 169 -13.16 -4.08 -8.17
CA GLY A 169 -14.10 -3.42 -7.27
C GLY A 169 -14.28 -1.93 -7.61
N ARG A 170 -13.20 -1.21 -7.94
CA ARG A 170 -13.31 0.20 -8.37
C ARG A 170 -14.08 0.38 -9.68
N GLN A 171 -13.97 -0.59 -10.59
CA GLN A 171 -14.77 -0.61 -11.83
C GLN A 171 -16.26 -0.81 -11.52
N GLU A 172 -16.57 -1.75 -10.62
CA GLU A 172 -17.95 -2.09 -10.25
C GLU A 172 -18.66 -0.96 -9.50
N THR A 173 -17.97 -0.25 -8.62
CA THR A 173 -18.54 0.87 -7.86
C THR A 173 -18.58 2.18 -8.64
N GLY A 174 -18.00 2.22 -9.85
CA GLY A 174 -17.82 3.46 -10.61
C GLY A 174 -16.86 4.45 -9.92
N SER A 175 -16.02 3.98 -9.00
CA SER A 175 -15.04 4.81 -8.27
C SER A 175 -13.76 5.10 -9.05
N LEU A 176 -13.64 4.57 -10.27
CA LEU A 176 -12.71 5.12 -11.25
C LEU A 176 -13.20 6.54 -11.61
N ALA A 177 -12.90 7.52 -10.75
CA ALA A 177 -12.92 8.90 -11.20
C ALA A 177 -12.05 8.95 -12.45
N PRO A 178 -12.51 9.57 -13.56
CA PRO A 178 -11.62 9.87 -14.65
C PRO A 178 -10.49 10.70 -14.03
N SER A 179 -9.30 10.13 -13.92
CA SER A 179 -8.13 10.94 -13.66
C SER A 179 -8.14 12.07 -14.69
N PRO A 180 -7.73 13.30 -14.38
CA PRO A 180 -7.49 14.30 -15.42
C PRO A 180 -6.50 13.80 -16.50
N ALA A 181 -5.69 12.77 -16.20
CA ALA A 181 -4.87 12.02 -17.16
C ALA A 181 -5.65 10.97 -17.99
N ALA A 182 -6.89 10.64 -17.60
CA ALA A 182 -7.81 9.75 -18.32
C ALA A 182 -8.48 10.44 -19.52
N SER A 183 -7.89 11.52 -20.04
CA SER A 183 -8.06 11.89 -21.43
C SER A 183 -7.37 10.85 -22.33
N GLY A 184 -7.88 9.62 -22.34
CA GLY A 184 -7.67 8.65 -23.43
C GLY A 184 -6.88 7.38 -23.14
N ASP A 185 -6.05 7.30 -22.09
CA ASP A 185 -5.14 6.14 -21.92
C ASP A 185 -5.25 5.45 -20.55
N GLN A 186 -5.79 4.23 -20.57
CA GLN A 186 -5.93 3.38 -19.39
C GLN A 186 -4.57 2.87 -18.89
N GLU A 187 -3.58 2.73 -19.78
CA GLU A 187 -2.23 2.29 -19.45
C GLU A 187 -1.51 3.37 -18.62
N GLN A 188 -1.61 4.63 -19.03
CA GLN A 188 -1.04 5.76 -18.30
C GLN A 188 -1.65 5.94 -16.90
N ALA A 189 -2.96 5.71 -16.77
CA ALA A 189 -3.65 5.77 -15.48
C ALA A 189 -3.17 4.65 -14.53
N GLU A 190 -2.98 3.45 -15.06
CA GLU A 190 -2.45 2.31 -14.30
C GLU A 190 -0.99 2.55 -13.88
N ASP A 191 -0.13 3.04 -14.77
CA ASP A 191 1.27 3.36 -14.44
C ASP A 191 1.37 4.47 -13.38
N SER A 192 0.50 5.48 -13.46
CA SER A 192 0.41 6.53 -12.44
C SER A 192 -0.02 5.97 -11.09
N HIS A 193 -1.04 5.10 -11.07
CA HIS A 193 -1.50 4.42 -9.86
C HIS A 193 -0.38 3.58 -9.25
N GLN A 194 0.31 2.79 -10.08
CA GLN A 194 1.40 1.92 -9.64
C GLN A 194 2.59 2.72 -9.10
N THR A 195 2.91 3.86 -9.71
CA THR A 195 3.95 4.77 -9.22
C THR A 195 3.63 5.30 -7.82
N VAL A 196 2.39 5.74 -7.59
CA VAL A 196 1.93 6.20 -6.27
C VAL A 196 1.95 5.07 -5.25
N LEU A 197 1.42 3.89 -5.61
CA LEU A 197 1.36 2.73 -4.73
C LEU A 197 2.76 2.27 -4.31
N THR A 198 3.69 2.16 -5.26
CA THR A 198 5.11 1.85 -5.02
C THR A 198 5.72 2.81 -3.99
N CYS A 199 5.50 4.11 -4.13
CA CYS A 199 6.05 5.10 -3.21
C CYS A 199 5.43 5.04 -1.80
N LEU A 200 4.13 4.72 -1.69
CA LEU A 200 3.46 4.57 -0.40
C LEU A 200 3.83 3.25 0.30
N GLU A 201 4.03 2.17 -0.45
CA GLU A 201 4.58 0.91 0.08
C GLU A 201 6.01 1.08 0.56
N LEU A 202 6.87 1.76 -0.21
CA LEU A 202 8.23 2.11 0.18
C LEU A 202 8.25 2.87 1.49
N ASP A 203 7.42 3.90 1.60
CA ASP A 203 7.28 4.69 2.82
C ASP A 203 6.87 3.85 4.04
N LYS A 204 5.86 2.99 3.87
CA LYS A 204 5.41 2.10 4.95
C LYS A 204 6.51 1.13 5.35
N ALA A 205 7.23 0.55 4.38
CA ALA A 205 8.33 -0.38 4.64
C ALA A 205 9.53 0.30 5.34
N LEU A 206 9.86 1.55 4.99
CA LEU A 206 10.88 2.34 5.67
C LEU A 206 10.47 2.66 7.12
N TYR A 207 9.21 3.03 7.34
CA TYR A 207 8.68 3.22 8.68
C TYR A 207 8.73 1.93 9.53
N GLU A 208 8.33 0.81 8.93
CA GLU A 208 8.43 -0.51 9.54
C GLU A 208 9.88 -0.87 9.89
N ALA A 209 10.86 -0.58 9.02
CA ALA A 209 12.27 -0.83 9.33
C ALA A 209 12.71 -0.11 10.61
N VAL A 210 12.33 1.16 10.79
CA VAL A 210 12.60 1.90 12.03
C VAL A 210 11.91 1.25 13.24
N TYR A 211 10.65 0.84 13.07
CA TYR A 211 9.90 0.19 14.14
C TYR A 211 10.52 -1.16 14.54
N GLU A 212 10.84 -2.02 13.57
CA GLU A 212 11.42 -3.34 13.83
C GLU A 212 12.82 -3.22 14.41
N ALA A 213 13.68 -2.33 13.89
CA ALA A 213 15.01 -2.09 14.44
C ALA A 213 14.96 -1.69 15.94
N ARG A 214 13.92 -0.97 16.37
CA ARG A 214 13.77 -0.52 17.76
C ARG A 214 13.10 -1.55 18.67
N ASN A 215 12.11 -2.30 18.16
CA ASN A 215 11.23 -3.11 19.00
C ASN A 215 11.42 -4.62 18.81
N ARG A 216 11.80 -5.06 17.60
CA ARG A 216 11.96 -6.48 17.23
C ARG A 216 13.09 -6.65 16.19
N PRO A 217 14.37 -6.46 16.57
CA PRO A 217 15.48 -6.44 15.61
C PRO A 217 15.57 -7.67 14.71
N ASP A 218 15.20 -8.85 15.22
CA ASP A 218 15.16 -10.11 14.45
C ASP A 218 14.20 -10.06 13.23
N TRP A 219 13.24 -9.14 13.23
CA TRP A 219 12.23 -8.98 12.18
C TRP A 219 12.64 -7.95 11.12
N LEU A 220 13.78 -7.27 11.27
CA LEU A 220 14.27 -6.23 10.33
C LEU A 220 14.42 -6.75 8.89
N SER A 221 14.66 -8.05 8.71
CA SER A 221 14.75 -8.67 7.39
C SER A 221 13.45 -8.56 6.58
N ILE A 222 12.28 -8.45 7.24
CA ILE A 222 10.97 -8.36 6.58
C ILE A 222 10.79 -7.01 5.86
N PRO A 223 10.94 -5.83 6.51
CA PRO A 223 10.87 -4.55 5.80
C PRO A 223 12.04 -4.37 4.82
N VAL A 224 13.24 -4.89 5.10
CA VAL A 224 14.36 -4.86 4.13
C VAL A 224 14.01 -5.58 2.82
N ALA A 225 13.41 -6.78 2.91
CA ALA A 225 12.93 -7.51 1.74
C ALA A 225 11.83 -6.74 0.99
N GLY A 226 10.91 -6.12 1.74
CA GLY A 226 9.86 -5.25 1.19
C GLY A 226 10.41 -4.05 0.40
N ILE A 227 11.32 -3.28 1.01
CA ILE A 227 11.99 -2.13 0.36
C ILE A 227 12.71 -2.60 -0.91
N THR A 228 13.41 -3.73 -0.83
CA THR A 228 14.15 -4.31 -1.97
C THR A 228 13.19 -4.67 -3.10
N SER A 229 12.07 -5.33 -2.78
CA SER A 229 11.06 -5.73 -3.76
C SER A 229 10.43 -4.53 -4.46
N VAL A 230 10.09 -3.48 -3.72
CA VAL A 230 9.43 -2.27 -4.24
C VAL A 230 10.38 -1.42 -5.09
N LEU A 231 11.68 -1.42 -4.76
CA LEU A 231 12.70 -0.62 -5.46
C LEU A 231 13.38 -1.37 -6.62
N ASN A 232 13.10 -2.65 -6.81
CA ASN A 232 13.64 -3.40 -7.95
C ASN A 232 12.76 -3.12 -9.17
N ASP A 233 13.37 -2.49 -10.17
CA ASP A 233 12.75 -2.25 -11.47
C ASP A 233 12.55 -3.60 -12.18
N PRO A 234 11.36 -3.94 -12.69
CA PRO A 234 11.15 -5.13 -13.52
C PRO A 234 12.11 -5.19 -14.73
N MET A 235 12.70 -4.06 -15.12
CA MET A 235 13.63 -3.92 -16.23
C MET A 235 15.12 -4.16 -15.87
N GLU A 236 15.46 -4.39 -14.60
CA GLU A 236 16.83 -4.72 -14.16
C GLU A 236 17.10 -6.24 -14.07
N GLY A 237 16.25 -7.08 -14.70
CA GLY A 237 16.38 -8.54 -14.77
C GLY A 237 16.77 -9.08 -16.15
#